data_AF-A0A183SQT0-F1
#
_entry.id   AF-A0A183SQT0-F1
#
_cell.length_a   1.000
_cell.length_b   1.000
_cell.length_c   1.000
_cell.angle_alpha   90.00
_cell.angle_beta   90.00
_cell.angle_gamma   90.00
#
_symmetry.space_group_name_H-M   'P 1'
#
loop_
_entity.id
_entity.type
_entity.pdbx_description
1 polymer ?
#
loop_
_entity_poly.entity_id
_entity_poly.type
_entity_poly.pdbx_seq_one_letter_code
_entity_poly.pdbx_strand_id
1 'polypeptide(L)'
;MVHWFSIFNSFMMVIFLVALVSMILLRTLRKDYARYNKEDALEDLERELGDDYGWKQVHGDVFRPPVGAIYFASLVGTGMHIALVSVMVTALAFVGKIYTERGGLLSTVIFVYAFLSPVNGFFGGRLYSRLGGKQWIKQLFIGSLLLPSLLSALACGVNVLATFYQTSRVIPFLSMLAVVSIVFFVVVPLNLVGTVIGRNVGGPHSNPCRVNAVPRPIPEAKWFTRPLVISLLGGILPFGSIFIEMYFIFTSFWAYKIYFVFGFTLLVILILIAVTSCVSIVCSYFLLNGEDYRW
;
A
#
# COMPACT_ATOMS: atom_id res chain seq x y z
N MET A 1 27.43 21.26 -12.54
CA MET A 1 26.94 20.74 -13.84
C MET A 1 26.85 19.20 -13.86
N VAL A 2 27.92 18.47 -13.49
CA VAL A 2 27.94 16.99 -13.43
C VAL A 2 26.86 16.37 -12.52
N HIS A 3 26.53 17.03 -11.41
CA HIS A 3 25.52 16.51 -10.48
C HIS A 3 24.09 16.58 -11.02
N TRP A 4 23.73 17.68 -11.68
CA TRP A 4 22.44 17.84 -12.35
C TRP A 4 22.29 16.87 -13.53
N PHE A 5 23.37 16.64 -14.27
CA PHE A 5 23.41 15.65 -15.36
C PHE A 5 23.25 14.22 -14.84
N SER A 6 23.90 13.86 -13.72
CA SER A 6 23.73 12.56 -13.07
C SER A 6 22.30 12.34 -12.54
N ILE A 7 21.65 13.39 -12.02
CA ILE A 7 20.26 13.34 -11.54
C ILE A 7 19.30 13.21 -12.72
N PHE A 8 19.50 13.97 -13.79
CA PHE A 8 18.72 13.83 -15.01
C PHE A 8 18.88 12.44 -15.64
N ASN A 9 20.09 11.89 -15.61
CA ASN A 9 20.37 10.55 -16.13
C ASN A 9 19.72 9.44 -15.28
N SER A 10 19.75 9.55 -13.94
CA SER A 10 19.00 8.65 -13.06
C SER A 10 17.49 8.80 -13.28
N PHE A 11 16.98 10.03 -13.38
CA PHE A 11 15.57 10.29 -13.68
C PHE A 11 15.11 9.68 -15.02
N MET A 12 15.91 9.82 -16.07
CA MET A 12 15.65 9.19 -17.38
C MET A 12 15.65 7.66 -17.27
N MET A 13 16.56 7.08 -16.48
CA MET A 13 16.59 5.63 -16.21
C MET A 13 15.33 5.15 -15.47
N VAL A 14 14.80 5.92 -14.50
CA VAL A 14 13.56 5.57 -13.80
C VAL A 14 12.35 5.66 -14.71
N ILE A 15 12.20 6.74 -15.48
CA ILE A 15 11.11 6.84 -16.48
C ILE A 15 11.20 5.71 -17.48
N PHE A 16 12.40 5.39 -17.96
CA PHE A 16 12.61 4.28 -18.88
C PHE A 16 12.19 2.94 -18.26
N LEU A 17 12.55 2.69 -16.99
CA LEU A 17 12.16 1.47 -16.29
C LEU A 17 10.64 1.38 -16.10
N VAL A 18 9.98 2.48 -15.71
CA VAL A 18 8.52 2.54 -15.57
C VAL A 18 7.82 2.35 -16.91
N ALA A 19 8.32 2.99 -17.97
CA ALA A 19 7.79 2.83 -19.32
C ALA A 19 7.96 1.40 -19.82
N LEU A 20 9.11 0.77 -19.56
CA LEU A 20 9.39 -0.61 -19.90
C LEU A 20 8.45 -1.57 -19.16
N VAL A 21 8.30 -1.41 -17.84
CA VAL A 21 7.37 -2.23 -17.04
C VAL A 21 5.92 -2.02 -17.52
N SER A 22 5.51 -0.77 -17.72
CA SER A 22 4.16 -0.44 -18.22
C SER A 22 3.93 -1.00 -19.63
N MET A 23 4.93 -0.97 -20.51
CA MET A 23 4.86 -1.54 -21.85
C MET A 23 4.75 -3.06 -21.81
N ILE A 24 5.52 -3.74 -20.95
CA ILE A 24 5.42 -5.19 -20.74
C ILE A 24 4.01 -5.54 -20.27
N LEU A 25 3.49 -4.81 -19.27
CA LEU A 25 2.13 -5.03 -18.76
C LEU A 25 1.06 -4.81 -19.83
N LEU A 26 1.13 -3.69 -20.56
CA LEU A 26 0.20 -3.39 -21.66
C LEU A 26 0.28 -4.41 -22.79
N ARG A 27 1.48 -4.93 -23.07
CA ARG A 27 1.68 -5.97 -24.08
C ARG A 27 1.11 -7.30 -23.64
N THR A 28 1.32 -7.71 -22.39
CA THR A 28 0.73 -8.93 -21.83
C THR A 28 -0.80 -8.81 -21.79
N LEU A 29 -1.34 -7.70 -21.28
CA LEU A 29 -2.78 -7.46 -21.23
C LEU A 29 -3.41 -7.41 -22.63
N ARG A 30 -2.81 -6.70 -23.60
CA ARG A 30 -3.34 -6.69 -24.99
C ARG A 30 -3.29 -8.07 -25.64
N LYS A 31 -2.21 -8.83 -25.41
CA LYS A 31 -2.06 -10.18 -25.97
C LYS A 31 -3.12 -11.12 -25.40
N ASP A 32 -3.37 -11.06 -24.10
CA ASP A 32 -4.41 -11.87 -23.45
C ASP A 32 -5.80 -11.40 -23.88
N TYR A 33 -6.08 -10.09 -23.91
CA TYR A 33 -7.36 -9.56 -24.37
C TYR A 33 -7.66 -9.91 -25.84
N ALA A 34 -6.65 -9.86 -26.72
CA ALA A 34 -6.80 -10.26 -28.12
C ALA A 34 -6.96 -11.77 -28.30
N ARG A 35 -6.45 -12.59 -27.36
CA ARG A 35 -6.70 -14.03 -27.32
C ARG A 35 -8.14 -14.31 -26.91
N TYR A 36 -8.62 -13.70 -25.82
CA TYR A 36 -10.01 -13.82 -25.38
C TYR A 36 -11.00 -13.32 -26.43
N ASN A 37 -10.72 -12.23 -27.14
CA ASN A 37 -11.64 -11.73 -28.18
C ASN A 37 -11.66 -12.63 -29.44
N LYS A 38 -10.60 -13.41 -29.70
CA LYS A 38 -10.59 -14.44 -30.76
C LYS A 38 -11.28 -15.72 -30.32
N GLU A 39 -11.13 -16.09 -29.04
CA GLU A 39 -11.85 -17.20 -28.43
C GLU A 39 -13.35 -16.87 -28.30
N ASP A 40 -13.75 -15.65 -27.86
CA ASP A 40 -15.15 -15.16 -27.82
C ASP A 40 -15.82 -15.20 -29.22
N ALA A 41 -15.09 -14.89 -30.30
CA ALA A 41 -15.62 -14.96 -31.67
C ALA A 41 -15.79 -16.41 -32.20
N LEU A 42 -15.11 -17.38 -31.58
CA LEU A 42 -15.24 -18.81 -31.83
C LEU A 42 -16.30 -19.44 -30.88
N GLU A 43 -16.37 -18.96 -29.64
CA GLU A 43 -17.30 -19.35 -28.57
C GLU A 43 -18.73 -18.84 -28.80
N ASP A 44 -18.93 -17.75 -29.56
CA ASP A 44 -20.28 -17.34 -30.01
C ASP A 44 -20.99 -18.43 -30.84
N LEU A 45 -20.24 -19.41 -31.38
CA LEU A 45 -20.79 -20.61 -32.04
C LEU A 45 -21.08 -21.77 -31.05
N GLU A 46 -20.41 -21.81 -29.88
CA GLU A 46 -20.58 -22.83 -28.82
C GLU A 46 -21.50 -22.36 -27.67
N ARG A 47 -21.87 -21.07 -27.64
CA ARG A 47 -22.68 -20.39 -26.62
C ARG A 47 -24.10 -20.92 -26.43
N GLU A 48 -24.56 -21.86 -27.27
CA GLU A 48 -25.81 -22.59 -27.08
C GLU A 48 -25.71 -23.71 -26.02
N LEU A 49 -24.50 -24.04 -25.53
CA LEU A 49 -24.27 -25.15 -24.61
C LEU A 49 -23.25 -24.84 -23.48
N GLY A 50 -23.43 -23.71 -22.79
CA GLY A 50 -23.01 -23.47 -21.39
C GLY A 50 -21.58 -23.84 -20.93
N ASP A 51 -20.71 -22.83 -20.80
CA ASP A 51 -19.93 -22.51 -19.56
C ASP A 51 -19.01 -21.31 -19.84
N ASP A 52 -19.28 -20.14 -19.23
CA ASP A 52 -18.32 -19.02 -19.23
C ASP A 52 -16.97 -19.51 -18.66
N TYR A 53 -15.80 -19.14 -19.18
CA TYR A 53 -14.49 -19.57 -18.64
C TYR A 53 -13.71 -18.44 -17.94
N GLY A 54 -12.93 -18.75 -16.88
CA GLY A 54 -12.02 -17.79 -16.23
C GLY A 54 -12.70 -16.72 -15.37
N TRP A 55 -12.23 -15.46 -15.44
CA TRP A 55 -12.69 -14.37 -14.56
C TRP A 55 -14.19 -14.05 -14.68
N LYS A 56 -14.82 -14.39 -15.82
CA LYS A 56 -16.26 -14.19 -16.05
C LYS A 56 -17.09 -15.05 -15.09
N GLN A 57 -16.70 -16.30 -14.82
CA GLN A 57 -17.43 -17.18 -13.87
C GLN A 57 -17.51 -16.62 -12.45
N VAL A 58 -16.50 -15.82 -12.09
CA VAL A 58 -16.27 -15.36 -10.72
C VAL A 58 -17.08 -14.09 -10.42
N HIS A 59 -17.69 -13.45 -11.42
CA HIS A 59 -18.34 -12.13 -11.30
C HIS A 59 -19.36 -12.04 -10.13
N GLY A 60 -20.01 -13.17 -9.79
CA GLY A 60 -21.04 -13.25 -8.76
C GLY A 60 -20.49 -13.56 -7.36
N ASP A 61 -19.22 -13.93 -7.25
CA ASP A 61 -18.58 -14.31 -5.98
C ASP A 61 -17.44 -13.36 -5.57
N VAL A 62 -16.87 -12.56 -6.50
CA VAL A 62 -15.82 -11.55 -6.19
C VAL A 62 -16.25 -10.57 -5.10
N PHE A 63 -17.52 -10.17 -5.06
CA PHE A 63 -18.01 -9.16 -4.12
C PHE A 63 -18.35 -9.70 -2.73
N ARG A 64 -18.06 -10.97 -2.46
CA ARG A 64 -18.21 -11.55 -1.12
C ARG A 64 -17.20 -10.92 -0.16
N PRO A 65 -17.59 -10.61 1.08
CA PRO A 65 -16.63 -10.08 2.05
C PRO A 65 -15.52 -11.11 2.33
N PRO A 66 -14.26 -10.66 2.43
CA PRO A 66 -13.13 -11.53 2.67
C PRO A 66 -13.13 -12.08 4.10
N VAL A 67 -12.56 -13.26 4.31
CA VAL A 67 -12.46 -13.90 5.65
C VAL A 67 -11.73 -12.98 6.64
N GLY A 68 -10.74 -12.23 6.15
CA GLY A 68 -9.92 -11.29 6.91
C GLY A 68 -10.34 -9.82 6.80
N ALA A 69 -11.64 -9.51 6.61
CA ALA A 69 -12.12 -8.14 6.35
C ALA A 69 -11.62 -7.06 7.33
N ILE A 70 -11.43 -7.42 8.60
CA ILE A 70 -10.89 -6.50 9.63
C ILE A 70 -9.44 -6.11 9.29
N TYR A 71 -8.58 -7.09 9.00
CA TYR A 71 -7.17 -6.87 8.69
C TYR A 71 -7.02 -6.18 7.35
N PHE A 72 -7.77 -6.61 6.33
CA PHE A 72 -7.73 -6.00 5.01
C PHE A 72 -8.10 -4.51 5.07
N ALA A 73 -9.23 -4.17 5.69
CA ALA A 73 -9.65 -2.77 5.80
C ALA A 73 -8.66 -1.92 6.63
N SER A 74 -8.07 -2.51 7.68
CA SER A 74 -7.03 -1.86 8.49
C SER A 74 -5.74 -1.61 7.70
N LEU A 75 -5.31 -2.56 6.87
CA LEU A 75 -4.14 -2.43 5.99
C LEU A 75 -4.37 -1.37 4.91
N VAL A 76 -5.56 -1.33 4.30
CA VAL A 76 -5.91 -0.29 3.31
C VAL A 76 -5.91 1.10 3.95
N GLY A 77 -6.54 1.27 5.11
CA GLY A 77 -6.54 2.53 5.85
C GLY A 77 -5.12 2.98 6.22
N THR A 78 -4.31 2.06 6.73
CA THR A 78 -2.91 2.32 7.09
C THR A 78 -2.08 2.68 5.85
N GLY A 79 -2.27 1.99 4.72
CA GLY A 79 -1.58 2.27 3.46
C GLY A 79 -1.88 3.66 2.93
N MET A 80 -3.16 4.06 2.92
CA MET A 80 -3.57 5.42 2.54
C MET A 80 -2.98 6.48 3.47
N HIS A 81 -2.96 6.22 4.78
CA HIS A 81 -2.37 7.13 5.76
C HIS A 81 -0.86 7.30 5.55
N ILE A 82 -0.10 6.20 5.40
CA ILE A 82 1.34 6.26 5.13
C ILE A 82 1.64 6.98 3.81
N ALA A 83 0.87 6.70 2.75
CA ALA A 83 1.06 7.35 1.45
C ALA A 83 0.84 8.87 1.51
N LEU A 84 -0.19 9.33 2.23
CA LEU A 84 -0.40 10.78 2.41
C LEU A 84 0.66 11.40 3.32
N VAL A 85 1.06 10.72 4.40
CA VAL A 85 2.11 11.19 5.30
C VAL A 85 3.43 11.33 4.55
N SER A 86 3.82 10.35 3.72
CA SER A 86 5.08 10.40 2.97
C SER A 86 5.08 11.55 1.98
N VAL A 87 4.01 11.73 1.19
CA VAL A 87 3.88 12.86 0.25
C VAL A 87 3.91 14.20 0.99
N MET A 88 3.14 14.35 2.07
CA MET A 88 3.05 15.60 2.83
C MET A 88 4.38 15.96 3.51
N VAL A 89 5.03 15.00 4.18
CA VAL A 89 6.33 15.23 4.84
C VAL A 89 7.39 15.60 3.81
N THR A 90 7.45 14.90 2.68
CA THR A 90 8.45 15.22 1.65
C THR A 90 8.19 16.58 1.00
N ALA A 91 6.93 16.96 0.77
CA ALA A 91 6.57 18.28 0.26
C ALA A 91 6.96 19.41 1.25
N LEU A 92 6.66 19.22 2.55
CA LEU A 92 7.04 20.18 3.59
C LEU A 92 8.57 20.28 3.74
N ALA A 93 9.28 19.15 3.68
CA ALA A 93 10.74 19.13 3.73
C ALA A 93 11.38 19.84 2.53
N PHE A 94 10.76 19.76 1.35
CA PHE A 94 11.20 20.46 0.15
C PHE A 94 11.01 21.98 0.25
N VAL A 95 9.82 22.43 0.68
CA VAL A 95 9.48 23.87 0.76
C VAL A 95 10.14 24.56 1.96
N GLY A 96 10.06 23.97 3.15
CA GLY A 96 10.38 24.64 4.41
C GLY A 96 11.84 24.58 4.87
N LYS A 97 12.74 23.94 4.10
CA LYS A 97 14.14 23.64 4.52
C LYS A 97 14.24 23.05 5.94
N ILE A 98 13.24 22.29 6.35
CA ILE A 98 13.06 21.77 7.73
C ILE A 98 14.17 20.78 8.11
N TYR A 99 14.91 20.26 7.12
CA TYR A 99 16.09 19.42 7.34
C TYR A 99 17.31 20.18 7.86
N THR A 100 17.31 21.51 7.88
CA THR A 100 18.44 22.32 8.40
C THR A 100 18.51 22.28 9.93
N GLU A 101 17.39 22.09 10.62
CA GLU A 101 17.34 21.97 12.08
C GLU A 101 17.51 20.52 12.55
N ARG A 102 18.36 20.31 13.56
CA ARG A 102 18.58 18.97 14.14
C ARG A 102 17.29 18.45 14.76
N GLY A 103 16.76 17.35 14.23
CA GLY A 103 15.53 16.73 14.72
C GLY A 103 14.23 17.33 14.18
N GLY A 104 14.28 18.45 13.44
CA GLY A 104 13.09 19.09 12.88
C GLY A 104 12.29 18.17 11.95
N LEU A 105 13.00 17.36 11.15
CA LEU A 105 12.37 16.37 10.27
C LEU A 105 11.65 15.26 11.05
N LEU A 106 12.24 14.74 12.12
CA LEU A 106 11.61 13.71 12.96
C LEU A 106 10.37 14.25 13.66
N SER A 107 10.43 15.44 14.25
CA SER A 107 9.27 16.08 14.88
C SER A 107 8.16 16.37 13.86
N THR A 108 8.51 16.78 12.64
CA THR A 108 7.55 16.99 11.55
C THR A 108 6.87 15.68 11.14
N VAL A 109 7.62 14.57 11.05
CA VAL A 109 7.04 13.26 10.74
C VAL A 109 6.04 12.84 11.82
N ILE A 110 6.38 12.97 13.10
CA ILE A 110 5.49 12.63 14.22
C ILE A 110 4.23 13.50 14.19
N PHE A 111 4.38 14.81 13.98
CA PHE A 111 3.27 15.75 13.90
C PHE A 111 2.34 15.46 12.73
N VAL A 112 2.87 15.32 11.51
CA VAL A 112 2.09 15.04 10.30
C VAL A 112 1.42 13.66 10.39
N TYR A 113 2.10 12.66 10.97
CA TYR A 113 1.52 11.34 11.20
C TYR A 113 0.30 11.42 12.14
N ALA A 114 0.42 12.13 13.26
CA ALA A 114 -0.69 12.34 14.19
C ALA A 114 -1.83 13.15 13.55
N PHE A 115 -1.50 14.23 12.84
CA PHE A 115 -2.47 15.09 12.17
C PHE A 115 -3.28 14.37 11.09
N LEU A 116 -2.64 13.52 10.28
CA LEU A 116 -3.29 12.73 9.23
C LEU A 116 -3.91 11.43 9.75
N SER A 117 -3.87 11.16 11.05
CA SER A 117 -4.46 9.95 11.64
C SER A 117 -5.94 9.72 11.28
N PRO A 118 -6.82 10.74 11.17
CA PRO A 118 -8.21 10.55 10.76
C PRO A 118 -8.39 9.91 9.38
N VAL A 119 -7.40 10.05 8.48
CA VAL A 119 -7.41 9.44 7.14
C VAL A 119 -7.47 7.92 7.25
N ASN A 120 -6.65 7.34 8.13
CA ASN A 120 -6.59 5.89 8.35
C ASN A 120 -7.99 5.35 8.68
N GLY A 121 -8.65 5.99 9.64
CA GLY A 121 -9.96 5.61 10.15
C GLY A 121 -11.05 5.87 9.13
N PHE A 122 -10.97 6.97 8.39
CA PHE A 122 -11.92 7.26 7.33
C PHE A 122 -11.92 6.17 6.26
N PHE A 123 -10.76 5.84 5.66
CA PHE A 123 -10.68 4.85 4.61
C PHE A 123 -10.91 3.42 5.13
N GLY A 124 -10.29 3.06 6.25
CA GLY A 124 -10.43 1.73 6.85
C GLY A 124 -11.84 1.47 7.40
N GLY A 125 -12.41 2.43 8.13
CA GLY A 125 -13.76 2.34 8.67
C GLY A 125 -14.85 2.33 7.61
N ARG A 126 -14.68 3.14 6.55
CA ARG A 126 -15.58 3.17 5.38
C ARG A 126 -15.58 1.82 4.66
N LEU A 127 -14.40 1.28 4.36
CA LEU A 127 -14.27 0.01 3.68
C LEU A 127 -14.82 -1.14 4.53
N TYR A 128 -14.49 -1.18 5.82
CA TYR A 128 -15.01 -2.22 6.72
C TYR A 128 -16.54 -2.18 6.85
N SER A 129 -17.14 -0.98 6.90
CA SER A 129 -18.60 -0.82 6.90
C SER A 129 -19.23 -1.30 5.61
N ARG A 130 -18.60 -0.99 4.47
CA ARG A 130 -19.03 -1.45 3.13
C ARG A 130 -19.02 -2.96 3.01
N LEU A 131 -18.04 -3.64 3.60
CA LEU A 131 -17.96 -5.11 3.63
C LEU A 131 -18.93 -5.77 4.61
N GLY A 132 -19.85 -5.02 5.24
CA GLY A 132 -20.83 -5.56 6.19
C GLY A 132 -20.26 -5.89 7.58
N GLY A 133 -19.08 -5.35 7.91
CA GLY A 133 -18.40 -5.58 9.18
C GLY A 133 -19.12 -4.97 10.39
N LYS A 134 -19.46 -5.81 11.38
CA LYS A 134 -20.14 -5.38 12.62
C LYS A 134 -19.17 -4.93 13.73
N GLN A 135 -17.97 -5.50 13.79
CA GLN A 135 -16.99 -5.28 14.88
C GLN A 135 -16.06 -4.09 14.61
N TRP A 136 -16.65 -2.90 14.45
CA TRP A 136 -15.91 -1.70 14.02
C TRP A 136 -14.92 -1.17 15.05
N ILE A 137 -15.18 -1.36 16.35
CA ILE A 137 -14.25 -0.98 17.43
C ILE A 137 -12.95 -1.80 17.32
N LYS A 138 -13.07 -3.09 17.01
CA LYS A 138 -11.90 -3.96 16.83
C LYS A 138 -11.08 -3.54 15.61
N GLN A 139 -11.75 -3.17 14.52
CA GLN A 139 -11.09 -2.63 13.33
C GLN A 139 -10.38 -1.29 13.62
N LEU A 140 -10.98 -0.40 14.40
CA LEU A 140 -10.35 0.85 14.83
C LEU A 140 -9.04 0.59 15.58
N PHE A 141 -9.04 -0.29 16.58
CA PHE A 141 -7.84 -0.57 17.36
C PHE A 141 -6.76 -1.23 16.52
N ILE A 142 -7.11 -2.21 15.67
CA ILE A 142 -6.15 -2.86 14.78
C ILE A 142 -5.58 -1.85 13.79
N GLY A 143 -6.41 -1.05 13.12
CA GLY A 143 -5.96 -0.02 12.19
C GLY A 143 -5.09 1.06 12.84
N SER A 144 -5.38 1.46 14.08
CA SER A 144 -4.62 2.48 14.81
C SER A 144 -3.28 1.96 15.33
N LEU A 145 -3.23 0.71 15.81
CA LEU A 145 -2.11 0.19 16.58
C LEU A 145 -1.19 -0.72 15.77
N LEU A 146 -1.62 -1.30 14.65
CA LEU A 146 -0.82 -2.29 13.91
C LEU A 146 0.54 -1.73 13.47
N LEU A 147 0.57 -0.55 12.85
CA LEU A 147 1.83 0.07 12.43
C LEU A 147 2.64 0.65 13.61
N PRO A 148 2.06 1.47 14.52
CA PRO A 148 2.84 2.01 15.64
C PRO A 148 3.38 0.95 16.58
N SER A 149 2.65 -0.13 16.83
CA SER A 149 3.14 -1.24 17.67
C SER A 149 4.29 -1.99 17.01
N LEU A 150 4.21 -2.26 15.70
CA LEU A 150 5.29 -2.89 14.94
C LEU A 150 6.56 -2.03 14.98
N LEU A 151 6.43 -0.73 14.72
CA LEU A 151 7.56 0.21 14.76
C LEU A 151 8.15 0.33 16.18
N SER A 152 7.29 0.38 17.21
CA SER A 152 7.73 0.47 18.60
C SER A 152 8.45 -0.81 19.05
N ALA A 153 7.98 -1.98 18.63
CA ALA A 153 8.62 -3.26 18.92
C ALA A 153 10.02 -3.35 18.26
N LEU A 154 10.12 -2.96 16.99
CA LEU A 154 11.40 -2.88 16.28
C LEU A 154 12.36 -1.88 16.94
N ALA A 155 11.88 -0.68 17.24
CA ALA A 155 12.67 0.35 17.90
C ALA A 155 13.13 -0.09 19.29
N CYS A 156 12.27 -0.78 20.05
CA CYS A 156 12.63 -1.35 21.35
C CYS A 156 13.74 -2.41 21.20
N GLY A 157 13.62 -3.33 20.25
CA GLY A 157 14.66 -4.32 19.98
C GLY A 157 16.01 -3.70 19.63
N VAL A 158 16.00 -2.67 18.75
CA VAL A 158 17.21 -1.90 18.42
C VAL A 158 17.75 -1.15 19.65
N ASN A 159 16.89 -0.61 20.50
CA ASN A 159 17.29 0.13 21.71
C ASN A 159 17.92 -0.79 22.77
N VAL A 160 17.43 -2.03 22.90
CA VAL A 160 18.04 -3.05 23.77
C VAL A 160 19.46 -3.36 23.30
N LEU A 161 19.66 -3.56 22.00
CA LEU A 161 20.99 -3.77 21.42
C LEU A 161 21.89 -2.55 21.61
N ALA A 162 21.38 -1.34 21.35
CA ALA A 162 22.13 -0.11 21.55
C ALA A 162 22.59 0.08 23.00
N THR A 163 21.77 -0.33 23.96
CA THR A 163 22.09 -0.33 25.39
C THR A 163 23.17 -1.37 25.72
N PHE A 164 23.08 -2.56 25.13
CA PHE A 164 24.10 -3.60 25.29
C PHE A 164 25.48 -3.15 24.77
N TYR A 165 25.52 -2.49 23.61
CA TYR A 165 26.75 -1.93 23.03
C TYR A 165 27.16 -0.57 23.62
N GLN A 166 26.49 -0.06 24.65
CA GLN A 166 26.76 1.24 25.30
C GLN A 166 26.89 2.40 24.28
N THR A 167 26.03 2.39 23.26
CA THR A 167 26.06 3.41 22.21
C THR A 167 25.52 4.73 22.74
N SER A 168 26.12 5.86 22.35
CA SER A 168 25.66 7.22 22.73
C SER A 168 24.29 7.62 22.17
N ARG A 169 23.65 6.76 21.37
CA ARG A 169 22.34 6.97 20.72
C ARG A 169 21.21 6.11 21.32
N VAL A 170 21.36 5.68 22.57
CA VAL A 170 20.26 5.02 23.30
C VAL A 170 19.11 6.00 23.46
N ILE A 171 17.91 5.59 23.06
CA ILE A 171 16.69 6.38 23.23
C ILE A 171 16.31 6.30 24.71
N PRO A 172 16.21 7.44 25.41
CA PRO A 172 15.85 7.44 26.82
C PRO A 172 14.42 6.94 27.00
N PHE A 173 14.17 6.22 28.10
CA PHE A 173 12.87 5.62 28.41
C PHE A 173 11.71 6.62 28.32
N LEU A 174 11.93 7.85 28.79
CA LEU A 174 10.91 8.91 28.73
C LEU A 174 10.48 9.26 27.30
N SER A 175 11.40 9.23 26.33
CA SER A 175 11.06 9.48 24.92
C SER A 175 10.25 8.33 24.32
N MET A 176 10.54 7.08 24.70
CA MET A 176 9.73 5.93 24.28
C MET A 176 8.31 6.03 24.86
N LEU A 177 8.19 6.38 26.14
CA LEU A 177 6.90 6.58 26.79
C LEU A 177 6.11 7.75 26.18
N ALA A 178 6.79 8.83 25.80
CA ALA A 178 6.17 9.97 25.12
C ALA A 178 5.56 9.57 23.77
N VAL A 179 6.27 8.80 22.94
CA VAL A 179 5.76 8.30 21.65
C VAL A 179 4.53 7.41 21.85
N VAL A 180 4.58 6.49 22.81
CA VAL A 180 3.44 5.63 23.16
C VAL A 180 2.24 6.48 23.62
N SER A 181 2.49 7.50 24.44
CA SER A 181 1.45 8.42 24.91
C SER A 181 0.80 9.19 23.76
N ILE A 182 1.58 9.67 22.78
CA ILE A 182 1.03 10.32 21.57
C ILE A 182 0.12 9.36 20.80
N VAL A 183 0.50 8.09 20.67
CA VAL A 183 -0.33 7.08 19.99
C VAL A 183 -1.67 6.90 20.70
N PHE A 184 -1.66 6.70 22.02
CA PHE A 184 -2.90 6.46 22.77
C PHE A 184 -3.78 7.70 22.94
N PHE A 185 -3.20 8.87 23.23
CA PHE A 185 -3.95 10.09 23.56
C PHE A 185 -4.23 10.99 22.36
N VAL A 186 -3.51 10.83 21.24
CA VAL A 186 -3.71 11.66 20.05
C VAL A 186 -4.14 10.80 18.86
N VAL A 187 -3.34 9.80 18.48
CA VAL A 187 -3.60 9.03 17.25
C VAL A 187 -4.90 8.23 17.37
N VAL A 188 -5.10 7.46 18.44
CA VAL A 188 -6.34 6.65 18.63
C VAL A 188 -7.62 7.50 18.61
N PRO A 189 -7.76 8.60 19.37
CA PRO A 189 -8.97 9.41 19.34
C PRO A 189 -9.17 10.13 18.00
N LEU A 190 -8.11 10.63 17.35
CA LEU A 190 -8.23 11.20 16.00
C LEU A 190 -8.69 10.14 14.99
N ASN A 191 -8.18 8.92 15.11
CA ASN A 191 -8.57 7.82 14.25
C ASN A 191 -10.02 7.37 14.49
N LEU A 192 -10.51 7.47 15.74
CA LEU A 192 -11.90 7.23 16.10
C LEU A 192 -12.82 8.22 15.36
N VAL A 193 -12.48 9.52 15.37
CA VAL A 193 -13.24 10.56 14.65
C VAL A 193 -13.29 10.22 13.16
N GLY A 194 -12.16 9.90 12.55
CA GLY A 194 -12.09 9.49 11.14
C GLY A 194 -12.95 8.25 10.85
N THR A 195 -12.93 7.26 11.73
CA THR A 195 -13.70 6.01 11.60
C THR A 195 -15.20 6.25 11.67
N VAL A 196 -15.67 7.09 12.60
CA VAL A 196 -17.09 7.44 12.71
C VAL A 196 -17.57 8.17 11.45
N ILE A 197 -16.80 9.15 10.96
CA ILE A 197 -17.11 9.88 9.73
C ILE A 197 -17.13 8.92 8.52
N GLY A 198 -16.11 8.07 8.38
CA GLY A 198 -15.99 7.14 7.25
C GLY A 198 -17.13 6.13 7.18
N ARG A 199 -17.62 5.66 8.34
CA ARG A 199 -18.77 4.76 8.43
C ARG A 199 -20.07 5.46 8.02
N ASN A 200 -20.29 6.69 8.49
CA ASN A 200 -21.50 7.45 8.19
C ASN A 200 -21.58 7.87 6.72
N VAL A 201 -20.45 8.24 6.11
CA VAL A 201 -20.36 8.64 4.69
C VAL A 201 -20.33 7.42 3.75
N GLY A 202 -19.99 6.24 4.26
CA GLY A 202 -19.68 5.06 3.45
C GLY A 202 -20.84 4.54 2.59
N GLY A 203 -22.08 4.76 3.01
CA GLY A 203 -23.29 4.26 2.35
C GLY A 203 -23.38 2.72 2.32
N PRO A 204 -24.53 2.16 1.91
CA PRO A 204 -24.68 0.72 1.68
C PRO A 204 -23.75 0.25 0.54
N HIS A 205 -23.41 -1.03 0.57
CA HIS A 205 -22.62 -1.67 -0.47
C HIS A 205 -23.41 -1.72 -1.80
N SER A 206 -23.00 -0.95 -2.80
CA SER A 206 -23.59 -0.96 -4.14
C SER A 206 -22.79 -1.87 -5.07
N ASN A 207 -23.00 -3.18 -4.96
CA ASN A 207 -22.39 -4.11 -5.91
C ASN A 207 -23.04 -4.00 -7.29
N PRO A 208 -22.26 -4.03 -8.38
CA PRO A 208 -22.82 -4.04 -9.73
C PRO A 208 -23.64 -5.31 -10.00
N CYS A 209 -23.30 -6.41 -9.33
CA CYS A 209 -23.98 -7.69 -9.45
C CYS A 209 -24.42 -8.22 -8.08
N ARG A 210 -25.54 -8.95 -8.04
CA ARG A 210 -25.96 -9.68 -6.84
C ARG A 210 -24.98 -10.82 -6.58
N VAL A 211 -24.59 -11.00 -5.31
CA VAL A 211 -23.71 -12.09 -4.89
C VAL A 211 -24.47 -13.42 -4.93
N ASN A 212 -23.82 -14.48 -5.45
CA ASN A 212 -24.39 -15.82 -5.47
C ASN A 212 -24.59 -16.35 -4.04
N ALA A 213 -25.71 -17.03 -3.81
CA ALA A 213 -26.05 -17.56 -2.48
C ALA A 213 -25.08 -18.67 -2.04
N VAL A 214 -24.76 -19.58 -2.96
CA VAL A 214 -23.83 -20.68 -2.74
C VAL A 214 -22.47 -20.32 -3.34
N PRO A 215 -21.38 -20.34 -2.53
CA PRO A 215 -20.04 -20.12 -3.04
C PRO A 215 -19.65 -21.23 -4.02
N ARG A 216 -19.08 -20.86 -5.18
CA ARG A 216 -18.56 -21.85 -6.13
C ARG A 216 -17.34 -22.60 -5.56
N PRO A 217 -17.18 -23.90 -5.88
CA PRO A 217 -15.96 -24.63 -5.57
C PRO A 217 -14.80 -24.04 -6.38
N ILE A 218 -13.67 -23.85 -5.72
CA ILE A 218 -12.47 -23.25 -6.32
C ILE A 218 -11.60 -24.40 -6.85
N PRO A 219 -11.11 -24.35 -8.10
CA PRO A 219 -10.23 -25.38 -8.64
C PRO A 219 -8.93 -25.47 -7.84
N GLU A 220 -8.25 -26.61 -7.90
CA GLU A 220 -6.95 -26.78 -7.24
C GLU A 220 -5.90 -25.88 -7.89
N ALA A 221 -5.62 -24.75 -7.23
CA ALA A 221 -4.64 -23.79 -7.68
C ALA A 221 -3.20 -24.32 -7.52
N LYS A 222 -2.38 -24.13 -8.56
CA LYS A 222 -0.93 -24.35 -8.49
C LYS A 222 -0.33 -23.46 -7.40
N TRP A 223 0.80 -23.88 -6.82
CA TRP A 223 1.42 -23.19 -5.67
C TRP A 223 1.66 -21.69 -5.90
N PHE A 224 2.03 -21.30 -7.13
CA PHE A 224 2.31 -19.91 -7.50
C PHE A 224 1.05 -19.04 -7.69
N THR A 225 -0.12 -19.65 -7.83
CA THR A 225 -1.40 -18.94 -8.03
C THR A 225 -2.10 -18.65 -6.70
N ARG A 226 -1.52 -19.05 -5.57
CA ARG A 226 -2.07 -18.76 -4.24
C ARG A 226 -1.99 -17.24 -3.95
N PRO A 227 -3.03 -16.61 -3.35
CA PRO A 227 -3.07 -15.17 -3.10
C PRO A 227 -1.84 -14.62 -2.37
N LEU A 228 -1.33 -15.35 -1.37
CA LEU A 228 -0.13 -14.95 -0.62
C LEU A 228 1.13 -14.94 -1.49
N VAL A 229 1.30 -15.93 -2.36
CA VAL A 229 2.48 -16.01 -3.25
C VAL A 229 2.41 -14.91 -4.31
N ILE A 230 1.23 -14.68 -4.88
CA ILE A 230 1.00 -13.57 -5.83
C ILE A 230 1.29 -12.22 -5.15
N SER A 231 0.84 -12.01 -3.92
CA SER A 231 1.08 -10.77 -3.18
C SER A 231 2.57 -10.56 -2.88
N LEU A 232 3.31 -11.61 -2.51
CA LEU A 232 4.75 -11.52 -2.23
C LEU A 232 5.56 -11.30 -3.51
N LEU A 233 5.28 -12.06 -4.57
CA LEU A 233 5.95 -11.93 -5.85
C LEU A 233 5.65 -10.57 -6.50
N GLY A 234 4.41 -10.09 -6.37
CA GLY A 234 4.00 -8.76 -6.79
C GLY A 234 4.84 -7.68 -6.13
N GLY A 235 5.11 -7.78 -4.83
CA GLY A 235 5.94 -6.81 -4.09
C GLY A 235 7.40 -6.70 -4.56
N ILE A 236 7.95 -7.73 -5.19
CA ILE A 236 9.33 -7.72 -5.72
C ILE A 236 9.47 -6.70 -6.87
N LEU A 237 8.42 -6.52 -7.67
CA LEU A 237 8.46 -5.63 -8.83
C LEU A 237 8.55 -4.14 -8.44
N PRO A 238 7.67 -3.59 -7.57
CA PRO A 238 7.84 -2.24 -7.04
C PRO A 238 9.18 -2.07 -6.32
N PHE A 239 9.63 -3.07 -5.54
CA PHE A 239 10.92 -3.00 -4.86
C PHE A 239 12.10 -2.88 -5.84
N GLY A 240 12.15 -3.73 -6.86
CA GLY A 240 13.17 -3.67 -7.91
C GLY A 240 13.17 -2.33 -8.64
N SER A 241 11.98 -1.73 -8.84
CA SER A 241 11.85 -0.46 -9.53
C SER A 241 12.45 0.74 -8.77
N ILE A 242 12.46 0.68 -7.44
CA ILE A 242 13.00 1.77 -6.59
C ILE A 242 14.38 1.47 -6.02
N PHE A 243 14.93 0.27 -6.24
CA PHE A 243 16.16 -0.19 -5.59
C PHE A 243 17.35 0.74 -5.84
N ILE A 244 17.54 1.15 -7.10
CA ILE A 244 18.61 2.09 -7.49
C ILE A 244 18.43 3.44 -6.79
N GLU A 245 17.19 3.90 -6.65
CA GLU A 245 16.90 5.19 -6.05
C GLU A 245 17.02 5.19 -4.54
N MET A 246 16.68 4.06 -3.92
CA MET A 246 16.94 3.83 -2.51
C MET A 246 18.46 3.90 -2.22
N TYR A 247 19.30 3.33 -3.11
CA TYR A 247 20.75 3.45 -3.00
C TYR A 247 21.21 4.91 -3.09
N PHE A 248 20.75 5.67 -4.08
CA PHE A 248 21.12 7.09 -4.21
C PHE A 248 20.68 7.94 -3.01
N ILE A 249 19.50 7.68 -2.45
CA ILE A 249 19.01 8.33 -1.23
C ILE A 249 19.95 8.01 -0.05
N PHE A 250 20.30 6.73 0.16
CA PHE A 250 21.21 6.35 1.25
C PHE A 250 22.61 6.93 1.09
N THR A 251 23.18 6.90 -0.11
CA THR A 251 24.49 7.53 -0.38
C THR A 251 24.44 9.04 -0.14
N SER A 252 23.34 9.70 -0.47
CA SER A 252 23.17 11.13 -0.25
C SER A 252 23.09 11.50 1.24
N PHE A 253 22.46 10.65 2.07
CA PHE A 253 22.48 10.81 3.53
C PHE A 253 23.89 10.69 4.09
N TRP A 254 24.70 9.76 3.60
CA TRP A 254 26.10 9.59 4.02
C TRP A 254 27.03 10.69 3.49
N ALA A 255 26.76 11.25 2.30
CA ALA A 255 27.57 12.29 1.67
C ALA A 255 27.14 13.73 2.03
N TYR A 256 26.21 13.93 2.97
CA TYR A 256 25.68 15.22 3.44
C TYR A 256 25.09 16.15 2.35
N LYS A 257 24.67 15.63 1.19
CA LYS A 257 24.07 16.41 0.10
C LYS A 257 22.54 16.49 0.20
N ILE A 258 22.04 17.03 1.31
CA ILE A 258 20.64 16.88 1.74
C ILE A 258 19.61 17.67 0.89
N TYR A 259 20.00 18.80 0.31
CA TYR A 259 19.08 19.74 -0.36
C TYR A 259 18.37 19.18 -1.61
N PHE A 260 19.04 18.31 -2.38
CA PHE A 260 18.48 17.75 -3.63
C PHE A 260 17.68 16.47 -3.43
N VAL A 261 17.81 15.83 -2.27
CA VAL A 261 17.22 14.52 -2.01
C VAL A 261 15.70 14.59 -1.95
N PHE A 262 15.12 15.59 -1.29
CA PHE A 262 13.66 15.63 -1.06
C PHE A 262 12.83 15.83 -2.33
N GLY A 263 13.26 16.70 -3.25
CA GLY A 263 12.57 16.88 -4.53
C GLY A 263 12.61 15.61 -5.38
N PHE A 264 13.76 14.91 -5.34
CA PHE A 264 13.92 13.62 -5.99
C PHE A 264 13.08 12.51 -5.34
N THR A 265 13.06 12.44 -4.00
CA THR A 265 12.24 11.48 -3.24
C THR A 265 10.74 11.65 -3.52
N LEU A 266 10.24 12.89 -3.66
CA LEU A 266 8.84 13.14 -3.98
C LEU A 266 8.45 12.50 -5.31
N LEU A 267 9.31 12.64 -6.31
CA LEU A 267 9.10 12.05 -7.63
C LEU A 267 9.12 10.52 -7.57
N VAL A 268 10.07 9.94 -6.85
CA VAL A 268 10.17 8.48 -6.64
C VAL A 268 8.91 7.95 -5.95
N ILE A 269 8.35 8.68 -4.98
CA ILE A 269 7.08 8.29 -4.33
C ILE A 269 5.92 8.25 -5.35
N LEU A 270 5.79 9.25 -6.22
CA LEU A 270 4.73 9.28 -7.24
C LEU A 270 4.85 8.10 -8.21
N ILE A 271 6.08 7.79 -8.63
CA ILE A 271 6.36 6.65 -9.48
C ILE A 271 6.05 5.33 -8.77
N LEU A 272 6.44 5.20 -7.50
CA LEU A 272 6.14 4.02 -6.70
C LEU A 272 4.63 3.79 -6.59
N ILE A 273 3.84 4.85 -6.39
CA ILE A 273 2.37 4.77 -6.39
C ILE A 273 1.86 4.23 -7.74
N ALA A 274 2.36 4.77 -8.85
CA ALA A 274 1.96 4.31 -10.18
C ALA A 274 2.33 2.84 -10.43
N VAL A 275 3.58 2.44 -10.19
CA VAL A 275 4.05 1.06 -10.38
C VAL A 275 3.29 0.09 -9.47
N THR A 276 3.08 0.46 -8.20
CA THR A 276 2.34 -0.36 -7.26
C THR A 276 0.89 -0.54 -7.72
N SER A 277 0.24 0.52 -8.20
CA SER A 277 -1.12 0.44 -8.74
C SER A 277 -1.22 -0.50 -9.95
N CYS A 278 -0.26 -0.41 -10.88
CA CYS A 278 -0.21 -1.28 -12.05
C CYS A 278 0.00 -2.75 -11.65
N VAL A 279 0.94 -3.02 -10.74
CA VAL A 279 1.22 -4.37 -10.26
C VAL A 279 0.03 -4.94 -9.49
N SER A 280 -0.65 -4.14 -8.66
CA SER A 280 -1.88 -4.57 -7.98
C SER A 280 -2.96 -4.98 -8.97
N ILE A 281 -3.20 -4.19 -10.03
CA ILE A 281 -4.18 -4.54 -11.08
C ILE A 281 -3.83 -5.88 -11.73
N VAL A 282 -2.54 -6.10 -12.03
CA VAL A 282 -2.06 -7.31 -12.70
C VAL A 282 -2.17 -8.52 -11.79
N CYS A 283 -1.78 -8.40 -10.52
CA CYS A 283 -1.95 -9.44 -9.51
C CYS A 283 -3.42 -9.81 -9.31
N SER A 284 -4.31 -8.83 -9.22
CA SER A 284 -5.76 -9.07 -9.13
C SER A 284 -6.30 -9.76 -10.38
N TYR A 285 -5.84 -9.36 -11.57
CA TYR A 285 -6.22 -10.00 -12.81
C TYR A 285 -5.78 -11.46 -12.87
N PHE A 286 -4.53 -11.76 -12.52
CA PHE A 286 -4.04 -13.14 -12.47
C PHE A 286 -4.80 -14.01 -11.46
N LEU A 287 -5.17 -13.44 -10.31
CA LEU A 287 -5.96 -14.14 -9.31
C LEU A 287 -7.37 -14.47 -9.84
N LEU A 288 -8.04 -13.49 -10.43
CA LEU A 288 -9.38 -13.67 -11.00
C LEU A 288 -9.39 -14.63 -12.19
N ASN A 289 -8.34 -14.64 -13.00
CA ASN A 289 -8.20 -15.59 -14.10
C ASN A 289 -7.89 -17.02 -13.61
N GLY A 290 -7.40 -17.16 -12.37
CA GLY A 290 -7.26 -18.45 -11.70
C GLY A 290 -8.55 -18.95 -11.02
N GLU A 291 -9.68 -18.29 -11.29
CA GLU A 291 -11.01 -18.59 -10.72
C GLU A 291 -11.09 -18.53 -9.18
N ASP A 292 -10.09 -17.95 -8.52
CA ASP A 292 -10.08 -17.77 -7.07
C ASP A 292 -10.66 -16.38 -6.72
N TYR A 293 -11.87 -16.36 -6.17
CA TYR A 293 -12.50 -15.13 -5.65
C TYR A 293 -12.03 -14.75 -4.25
N ARG A 294 -11.16 -15.53 -3.60
CA ARG A 294 -10.72 -15.22 -2.24
C ARG A 294 -9.61 -14.17 -2.27
N TRP A 295 -9.93 -13.02 -1.70
CA TRP A 295 -9.01 -11.92 -1.45
C TRP A 295 -9.00 -11.52 0.03
#